data_AF-A0A3D0XDY4-F1
#
_entry.id   AF-A0A3D0XDY4-F1
#
_cell.length_a   1.000
_cell.length_b   1.000
_cell.length_c   1.000
_cell.angle_alpha   90.00
_cell.angle_beta   90.00
_cell.angle_gamma   90.00
#
_symmetry.space_group_name_H-M   'P 1'
#
loop_
_entity.id
_entity.type
_entity.pdbx_description
1 polymer ?
#
loop_
_entity_poly.entity_id
_entity_poly.type
_entity_poly.pdbx_seq_one_letter_code
_entity_poly.pdbx_strand_id
1 'polypeptide(L)'
;MHAAHKARFYTKMRSRPPFLRTSTWTVSWVLLHLLHSVSFWMHAAAPELQHWFPVGGQVGETLTVTSVGKNNDWPPKIWVSNPEVRFTAEETPNTWSVEIGKNIPPGSVLIRLFNKEGASQARWFLINETQSFRETEANHTMANANRVPIHRMIHGRLSERQDVDTYQVALKAGTTLIARMDAYVLGSTVDPLMRLLDADGRVLAINHDHYHLDPFITFDVSRSDHYYV
;
A
#
# COMPACT_ATOMS: atom_id res chain seq x y z
N MET A 1 -1.29 -1.27 -23.34
CA MET A 1 -0.49 -0.05 -23.60
C MET A 1 -1.20 0.83 -24.62
N HIS A 2 -1.85 1.90 -24.19
CA HIS A 2 -2.31 2.98 -25.07
C HIS A 2 -2.11 4.28 -24.30
N ALA A 3 -1.02 4.99 -24.62
CA ALA A 3 -0.74 6.31 -24.09
C ALA A 3 -1.46 7.35 -24.95
N ALA A 4 -2.33 8.15 -24.34
CA ALA A 4 -2.83 9.36 -24.98
C ALA A 4 -1.85 10.50 -24.66
N HIS A 5 -1.18 11.02 -25.69
CA HIS A 5 -0.38 12.25 -25.63
C HIS A 5 -1.12 13.37 -26.35
N LYS A 6 -1.07 14.58 -25.78
CA LYS A 6 -1.63 15.80 -26.39
C LYS A 6 -0.51 16.84 -26.47
N ALA A 7 0.07 17.00 -27.65
CA ALA A 7 1.01 18.07 -27.94
C ALA A 7 0.26 19.30 -28.47
N ARG A 8 0.58 20.50 -27.99
CA ARG A 8 0.14 21.78 -28.58
C ARG A 8 1.36 22.54 -29.07
N PHE A 9 1.35 22.90 -30.36
CA PHE A 9 2.33 23.76 -31.01
C PHE A 9 1.78 25.18 -31.08
N TYR A 10 2.58 26.20 -30.76
CA TYR A 10 2.27 27.60 -31.03
C TYR A 10 3.41 28.25 -31.81
N THR A 11 3.05 29.05 -32.81
CA THR A 11 3.96 29.82 -33.66
C THR A 11 4.27 31.19 -33.04
N LYS A 12 5.55 31.56 -33.16
CA LYS A 12 6.16 32.78 -32.64
C LYS A 12 6.01 33.91 -33.66
N MET A 13 5.39 35.03 -33.27
CA MET A 13 5.40 36.26 -34.07
C MET A 13 6.54 37.19 -33.60
N ARG A 14 7.38 37.61 -34.54
CA ARG A 14 8.47 38.59 -34.37
C ARG A 14 7.94 39.98 -34.76
N SER A 15 8.18 40.98 -33.91
CA SER A 15 8.26 42.38 -34.36
C SER A 15 9.18 43.18 -33.43
N ARG A 16 10.29 43.69 -33.97
CA ARG A 16 11.11 44.80 -33.43
C ARG A 16 10.82 46.03 -34.30
N PRO A 17 10.80 47.27 -33.77
CA PRO A 17 12.00 48.15 -33.82
C PRO A 17 12.02 49.23 -32.69
N PRO A 18 12.82 50.31 -32.75
CA PRO A 18 14.28 50.38 -32.81
C PRO A 18 14.90 51.02 -31.53
N PHE A 19 16.24 51.00 -31.49
CA PHE A 19 17.14 51.57 -30.48
C PHE A 19 17.04 53.09 -30.33
N LEU A 20 17.02 53.59 -29.09
CA LEU A 20 17.57 54.90 -28.71
C LEU A 20 18.34 54.77 -27.40
N ARG A 21 19.52 55.38 -27.35
CA ARG A 21 20.59 55.23 -26.36
C ARG A 21 20.85 56.59 -25.70
N THR A 22 20.73 56.68 -24.38
CA THR A 22 21.36 57.70 -23.50
C THR A 22 21.50 57.07 -22.10
N SER A 23 22.68 56.63 -21.67
CA SER A 23 23.67 57.37 -20.84
C SER A 23 23.08 58.05 -19.60
N THR A 24 23.28 57.50 -18.39
CA THR A 24 24.22 58.01 -17.35
C THR A 24 24.13 57.19 -16.04
N TRP A 25 25.30 56.72 -15.59
CA TRP A 25 25.88 56.66 -14.22
C TRP A 25 25.02 56.50 -12.93
N THR A 26 25.47 55.53 -12.11
CA THR A 26 25.40 55.39 -10.61
C THR A 26 24.01 55.27 -9.98
N VAL A 27 23.71 54.25 -9.17
CA VAL A 27 23.89 54.09 -7.69
C VAL A 27 23.20 52.72 -7.41
N SER A 28 23.67 51.71 -6.68
CA SER A 28 24.05 51.65 -5.26
C SER A 28 24.52 50.22 -4.94
N TRP A 29 25.69 50.05 -4.34
CA TRP A 29 26.17 48.78 -3.78
C TRP A 29 25.54 48.45 -2.40
N VAL A 30 24.28 48.86 -2.16
CA VAL A 30 23.63 48.77 -0.83
C VAL A 30 22.49 47.73 -0.78
N LEU A 31 22.09 47.14 -1.92
CA LEU A 31 21.01 46.14 -1.95
C LEU A 31 21.48 44.67 -1.95
N LEU A 32 22.73 44.38 -1.54
CA LEU A 32 23.28 43.01 -1.50
C LEU A 32 23.58 42.49 -0.07
N HIS A 33 23.15 43.22 0.98
CA HIS A 33 23.36 42.81 2.38
C HIS A 33 22.07 42.68 3.21
N LEU A 34 20.89 42.81 2.59
CA LEU A 34 19.59 42.61 3.26
C LEU A 34 18.89 41.30 2.83
N LEU A 35 19.69 40.27 2.50
CA LEU A 35 19.19 38.95 2.09
C LEU A 35 19.79 37.80 2.92
N HIS A 36 20.13 38.04 4.20
CA HIS A 36 20.85 37.06 5.04
C HIS A 36 20.13 36.68 6.35
N SER A 37 18.80 36.78 6.42
CA SER A 37 18.08 36.28 7.62
C SER A 37 16.61 35.93 7.38
N VAL A 38 16.24 35.31 6.26
CA VAL A 38 14.98 34.54 6.26
C VAL A 38 15.34 33.17 6.81
N SER A 39 15.38 33.05 8.14
CA SER A 39 15.42 31.75 8.79
C SER A 39 14.11 31.05 8.46
N PHE A 40 14.16 30.15 7.47
CA PHE A 40 13.10 29.18 7.26
C PHE A 40 13.10 28.27 8.48
N TRP A 41 12.13 28.48 9.37
CA TRP A 41 11.81 27.51 10.40
C TRP A 41 11.31 26.26 9.69
N MET A 42 12.22 25.29 9.48
CA MET A 42 11.83 23.92 9.13
C MET A 42 11.07 23.36 10.32
N HIS A 43 9.74 23.42 10.24
CA HIS A 43 8.90 22.69 11.17
C HIS A 43 8.99 21.21 10.84
N ALA A 44 9.05 20.36 11.87
CA ALA A 44 8.85 18.94 11.66
C ALA A 44 7.48 18.70 11.01
N ALA A 45 7.36 17.64 10.22
CA ALA A 45 6.10 17.31 9.58
C ALA A 45 5.24 16.44 10.50
N ALA A 46 3.92 16.49 10.32
CA ALA A 46 3.06 15.45 10.86
C ALA A 46 3.49 14.07 10.30
N PRO A 47 3.38 12.98 11.08
CA PRO A 47 3.74 11.66 10.60
C PRO A 47 2.84 11.26 9.44
N GLU A 48 3.43 10.63 8.43
CA GLU A 48 2.71 10.05 7.32
C GLU A 48 2.59 8.53 7.53
N LEU A 49 1.37 8.02 7.37
CA LEU A 49 1.08 6.60 7.31
C LEU A 49 0.31 6.32 6.02
N GLN A 50 1.00 5.76 5.04
CA GLN A 50 0.45 5.40 3.74
C GLN A 50 -0.18 4.01 3.78
N HIS A 51 0.51 3.04 4.38
CA HIS A 51 0.03 1.68 4.65
C HIS A 51 0.95 1.02 5.69
N TRP A 52 0.66 -0.21 6.07
CA TRP A 52 1.56 -1.07 6.84
C TRP A 52 1.52 -2.49 6.30
N PHE A 53 2.55 -3.26 6.62
CA PHE A 53 2.65 -4.64 6.22
C PHE A 53 3.23 -5.50 7.36
N PRO A 54 2.60 -6.63 7.72
CA PRO A 54 1.29 -7.12 7.24
C PRO A 54 0.14 -6.15 7.61
N VAL A 55 -1.01 -6.31 6.96
CA VAL A 55 -2.19 -5.43 7.14
C VAL A 55 -3.04 -5.79 8.37
N GLY A 56 -2.66 -6.84 9.08
CA GLY A 56 -3.39 -7.38 10.20
C GLY A 56 -2.76 -8.66 10.74
N GLY A 57 -3.42 -9.27 11.71
CA GLY A 57 -2.98 -10.52 12.33
C GLY A 57 -4.14 -11.36 12.85
N GLN A 58 -3.81 -12.50 13.43
CA GLN A 58 -4.75 -13.41 14.06
C GLN A 58 -5.08 -12.97 15.50
N VAL A 59 -6.28 -13.27 15.97
CA VAL A 59 -6.65 -13.11 17.39
C VAL A 59 -5.60 -13.80 18.29
N GLY A 60 -5.11 -13.08 19.30
CA GLY A 60 -4.10 -13.59 20.24
C GLY A 60 -2.66 -13.58 19.73
N GLU A 61 -2.40 -13.15 18.50
CA GLU A 61 -1.07 -13.12 17.89
C GLU A 61 -0.24 -11.92 18.40
N THR A 62 1.08 -12.14 18.51
CA THR A 62 2.06 -11.05 18.53
C THR A 62 2.87 -11.12 17.24
N LEU A 63 2.93 -10.02 16.50
CA LEU A 63 3.58 -9.96 15.20
C LEU A 63 4.34 -8.65 14.97
N THR A 64 5.33 -8.71 14.11
CA THR A 64 6.07 -7.52 13.65
C THR A 64 5.38 -6.90 12.44
N VAL A 65 5.15 -5.59 12.49
CA VAL A 65 4.51 -4.79 11.45
C VAL A 65 5.40 -3.63 11.06
N THR A 66 5.56 -3.41 9.76
CA THR A 66 6.30 -2.26 9.22
C THR A 66 5.32 -1.22 8.71
N SER A 67 5.38 0.00 9.23
CA SER A 67 4.65 1.16 8.70
C SER A 67 5.38 1.74 7.49
N VAL A 68 4.64 2.17 6.47
CA VAL A 68 5.18 2.84 5.28
C VAL A 68 4.69 4.28 5.24
N GLY A 69 5.65 5.20 5.16
CA GLY A 69 5.41 6.64 5.17
C GLY A 69 6.61 7.39 5.78
N LYS A 70 6.54 8.72 5.77
CA LYS A 70 7.57 9.58 6.35
C LYS A 70 7.32 9.80 7.84
N ASN A 71 8.25 9.33 8.66
CA ASN A 71 8.25 9.53 10.11
C ASN A 71 9.65 9.99 10.53
N ASN A 72 9.93 11.29 10.38
CA ASN A 72 11.28 11.84 10.61
C ASN A 72 11.68 11.84 12.09
N ASP A 73 10.70 11.92 13.00
CA ASP A 73 10.90 11.88 14.44
C ASP A 73 10.38 10.56 14.98
N TRP A 74 11.25 9.54 15.00
CA TRP A 74 10.90 8.20 15.48
C TRP A 74 11.08 8.06 17.00
N PRO A 75 10.17 7.40 17.72
CA PRO A 75 8.85 6.93 17.26
C PRO A 75 7.76 8.01 17.40
N PRO A 76 6.82 8.11 16.43
CA PRO A 76 5.61 8.90 16.64
C PRO A 76 4.71 8.25 17.69
N LYS A 77 3.76 9.02 18.24
CA LYS A 77 2.70 8.43 19.07
C LYS A 77 1.68 7.72 18.20
N ILE A 78 1.01 6.73 18.77
CA ILE A 78 0.01 5.92 18.09
C ILE A 78 -1.31 5.93 18.84
N TRP A 79 -2.40 6.14 18.10
CA TRP A 79 -3.77 5.97 18.57
C TRP A 79 -4.37 4.75 17.89
N VAL A 80 -5.06 3.91 18.67
CA VAL A 80 -5.74 2.71 18.19
C VAL A 80 -7.18 2.75 18.68
N SER A 81 -8.14 2.45 17.82
CA SER A 81 -9.57 2.52 18.17
C SER A 81 -10.02 1.46 19.17
N ASN A 82 -9.24 0.39 19.36
CA ASN A 82 -9.49 -0.67 20.33
C ASN A 82 -8.23 -0.94 21.17
N PRO A 83 -8.29 -0.80 22.50
CA PRO A 83 -7.12 -0.98 23.38
C PRO A 83 -6.59 -2.42 23.47
N GLU A 84 -7.34 -3.42 22.97
CA GLU A 84 -6.89 -4.81 22.86
C GLU A 84 -5.86 -5.02 21.74
N VAL A 85 -5.63 -4.01 20.87
CA VAL A 85 -4.55 -4.03 19.89
C VAL A 85 -3.49 -3.01 20.31
N ARG A 86 -2.31 -3.49 20.70
CA ARG A 86 -1.23 -2.66 21.25
C ARG A 86 -0.04 -2.65 20.31
N PHE A 87 0.42 -1.44 19.99
CA PHE A 87 1.61 -1.21 19.18
C PHE A 87 2.74 -0.72 20.07
N THR A 88 3.91 -1.35 19.95
CA THR A 88 5.15 -0.94 20.59
C THR A 88 6.17 -0.67 19.51
N ALA A 89 6.77 0.53 19.50
CA ALA A 89 7.79 0.87 18.54
C ALA A 89 9.08 0.09 18.82
N GLU A 90 9.68 -0.46 17.78
CA GLU A 90 10.97 -1.13 17.84
C GLU A 90 12.13 -0.14 17.66
N GLU A 91 13.35 -0.59 17.95
CA GLU A 91 14.57 0.20 17.71
C GLU A 91 14.77 0.51 16.22
N THR A 92 14.37 -0.44 15.35
CA THR A 92 14.40 -0.24 13.91
C THR A 92 13.29 0.73 13.49
N PRO A 93 13.61 1.87 12.85
CA PRO A 93 12.60 2.84 12.45
C PRO A 93 11.52 2.23 11.57
N ASN A 94 10.28 2.67 11.78
CA ASN A 94 9.08 2.19 11.10
C ASN A 94 8.66 0.75 11.41
N THR A 95 9.31 0.09 12.37
CA THR A 95 8.95 -1.27 12.78
C THR A 95 8.24 -1.25 14.13
N TRP A 96 7.18 -2.03 14.25
CA TRP A 96 6.34 -2.13 15.42
C TRP A 96 6.15 -3.59 15.82
N SER A 97 6.21 -3.89 17.11
CA SER A 97 5.62 -5.11 17.66
C SER A 97 4.16 -4.84 17.99
N VAL A 98 3.29 -5.69 17.48
CA VAL A 98 1.83 -5.58 17.63
C VAL A 98 1.33 -6.77 18.41
N GLU A 99 0.67 -6.52 19.53
CA GLU A 99 0.00 -7.52 20.34
C GLU A 99 -1.50 -7.43 20.11
N ILE A 100 -2.12 -8.53 19.69
CA ILE A 100 -3.56 -8.64 19.48
C ILE A 100 -4.15 -9.44 20.64
N GLY A 101 -5.11 -8.86 21.36
CA GLY A 101 -5.79 -9.49 22.49
C GLY A 101 -6.45 -10.83 22.12
N LYS A 102 -6.55 -11.74 23.09
CA LYS A 102 -7.13 -13.09 22.86
C LYS A 102 -8.66 -13.11 22.77
N ASN A 103 -9.31 -12.05 23.26
CA ASN A 103 -10.77 -11.96 23.36
C ASN A 103 -11.36 -10.89 22.43
N ILE A 104 -10.53 -10.30 21.57
CA ILE A 104 -11.01 -9.30 20.60
C ILE A 104 -11.86 -10.01 19.53
N PRO A 105 -13.04 -9.48 19.20
CA PRO A 105 -13.80 -9.99 18.06
C PRO A 105 -13.01 -9.77 16.75
N PRO A 106 -13.12 -10.70 15.78
CA PRO A 106 -12.61 -10.48 14.43
C PRO A 106 -13.27 -9.26 13.79
N GLY A 107 -12.54 -8.62 12.89
CA GLY A 107 -12.99 -7.40 12.21
C GLY A 107 -11.81 -6.49 11.90
N SER A 108 -11.99 -5.20 12.13
CA SER A 108 -10.95 -4.20 11.87
C SER A 108 -10.91 -3.15 12.98
N VAL A 109 -9.73 -2.58 13.17
CA VAL A 109 -9.53 -1.39 14.01
C VAL A 109 -8.91 -0.28 13.19
N LEU A 110 -9.14 0.96 13.60
CA LEU A 110 -8.48 2.12 13.03
C LEU A 110 -7.25 2.45 13.86
N ILE A 111 -6.16 2.77 13.18
CA ILE A 111 -4.95 3.28 13.82
C ILE A 111 -4.52 4.58 13.12
N ARG A 112 -3.93 5.48 13.90
CA ARG A 112 -3.40 6.76 13.45
C ARG A 112 -2.08 7.06 14.15
N LEU A 113 -1.09 7.50 13.40
CA LEU A 113 0.15 8.05 13.95
C LEU A 113 -0.01 9.55 14.19
N PHE A 114 0.56 10.08 15.26
CA PHE A 114 0.48 11.51 15.57
C PHE A 114 1.69 12.05 16.34
N ASN A 115 1.94 13.34 16.20
CA ASN A 115 2.91 14.12 16.97
C ASN A 115 2.32 15.52 17.29
N LYS A 116 3.16 16.48 17.67
CA LYS A 116 2.69 17.85 18.00
C LYS A 116 2.30 18.65 16.75
N GLU A 117 2.77 18.23 15.57
CA GLU A 117 2.53 18.89 14.29
C GLU A 117 1.28 18.39 13.57
N GLY A 118 0.77 17.21 13.94
CA GLY A 118 -0.51 16.71 13.44
C GLY A 118 -0.63 15.20 13.53
N ALA A 119 -1.50 14.66 12.70
CA ALA A 119 -1.78 13.23 12.68
C ALA A 119 -1.92 12.71 11.24
N SER A 120 -1.54 11.46 11.04
CA SER A 120 -1.68 10.77 9.76
C SER A 120 -3.15 10.60 9.38
N GLN A 121 -3.40 10.17 8.14
CA GLN A 121 -4.68 9.52 7.85
C GLN A 121 -4.83 8.27 8.71
N ALA A 122 -6.08 7.91 9.03
CA ALA A 122 -6.35 6.63 9.69
C ALA A 122 -6.20 5.50 8.66
N ARG A 123 -5.76 4.33 9.14
CA ARG A 123 -5.65 3.11 8.35
C ARG A 123 -6.26 1.94 9.09
N TRP A 124 -6.74 0.96 8.33
CA TRP A 124 -7.32 -0.27 8.83
C TRP A 124 -6.25 -1.27 9.22
N PHE A 125 -6.40 -1.86 10.39
CA PHE A 125 -5.66 -3.03 10.81
C PHE A 125 -6.63 -4.18 11.04
N LEU A 126 -6.42 -5.28 10.32
CA LEU A 126 -7.36 -6.40 10.28
C LEU A 126 -7.08 -7.39 11.41
N ILE A 127 -8.15 -7.90 12.01
CA ILE A 127 -8.11 -8.92 13.06
C ILE A 127 -8.90 -10.11 12.57
N ASN A 128 -8.24 -11.27 12.51
CA ASN A 128 -8.79 -12.44 11.83
C ASN A 128 -8.78 -13.66 12.75
N GLU A 129 -9.70 -14.60 12.52
CA GLU A 129 -9.69 -15.89 13.22
C GLU A 129 -8.75 -16.88 12.57
N THR A 130 -8.62 -16.80 11.24
CA THR A 130 -7.81 -17.72 10.45
C THR A 130 -6.34 -17.40 10.59
N GLN A 131 -5.53 -18.45 10.63
CA GLN A 131 -4.08 -18.31 10.59
C GLN A 131 -3.63 -17.55 9.34
N SER A 132 -2.70 -16.63 9.53
CA SER A 132 -2.05 -15.91 8.44
C SER A 132 -1.05 -16.79 7.69
N PHE A 133 -0.95 -16.59 6.39
CA PHE A 133 0.09 -17.12 5.53
C PHE A 133 0.85 -15.93 4.95
N ARG A 134 2.18 -15.96 5.06
CA ARG A 134 3.04 -14.96 4.45
C ARG A 134 3.65 -15.56 3.20
N GLU A 135 3.53 -14.85 2.09
CA GLU A 135 4.14 -15.30 0.84
C GLU A 135 5.66 -15.36 0.92
N THR A 136 6.23 -16.16 0.03
CA THR A 136 7.67 -16.27 -0.19
C THR A 136 7.95 -16.04 -1.68
N GLU A 137 8.84 -15.09 -1.97
CA GLU A 137 9.32 -14.80 -3.34
C GLU A 137 10.50 -15.68 -3.75
N ALA A 138 10.68 -16.02 -5.03
CA ALA A 138 9.86 -15.63 -6.19
C ALA A 138 8.69 -16.61 -6.43
N ASN A 139 7.49 -16.10 -6.74
CA ASN A 139 6.27 -16.93 -6.89
C ASN A 139 5.47 -16.69 -8.19
N HIS A 140 6.08 -16.09 -9.21
CA HIS A 140 5.38 -15.59 -10.40
C HIS A 140 4.85 -16.63 -11.39
N THR A 141 4.98 -17.91 -11.09
CA THR A 141 4.55 -19.00 -11.99
C THR A 141 3.90 -20.13 -11.20
N MET A 142 3.06 -20.93 -11.87
CA MET A 142 2.47 -22.14 -11.27
C MET A 142 3.52 -23.11 -10.71
N ALA A 143 4.71 -23.18 -11.32
CA ALA A 143 5.79 -24.04 -10.86
C ALA A 143 6.38 -23.60 -9.50
N ASN A 144 6.37 -22.30 -9.24
CA ASN A 144 6.91 -21.68 -8.02
C ASN A 144 5.80 -21.15 -7.10
N ALA A 145 4.56 -21.56 -7.33
CA ALA A 145 3.41 -21.05 -6.58
C ALA A 145 3.54 -21.32 -5.08
N ASN A 146 3.15 -20.35 -4.27
CA ASN A 146 3.06 -20.50 -2.83
C ASN A 146 1.97 -21.53 -2.51
N ARG A 147 2.33 -22.65 -1.86
CA ARG A 147 1.37 -23.68 -1.48
C ARG A 147 0.65 -23.28 -0.20
N VAL A 148 -0.61 -22.87 -0.33
CA VAL A 148 -1.39 -22.32 0.78
C VAL A 148 -2.41 -23.36 1.25
N PRO A 149 -2.46 -23.70 2.55
CA PRO A 149 -3.59 -24.43 3.11
C PRO A 149 -4.90 -23.65 2.90
N ILE A 150 -6.01 -24.35 2.69
CA ILE A 150 -7.31 -23.69 2.61
C ILE A 150 -7.65 -23.01 3.96
N HIS A 151 -8.52 -21.99 3.94
CA HIS A 151 -8.87 -21.16 5.10
C HIS A 151 -7.66 -20.45 5.73
N ARG A 152 -6.95 -19.66 4.91
CA ARG A 152 -5.84 -18.81 5.34
C ARG A 152 -6.08 -17.38 4.89
N MET A 153 -5.65 -16.42 5.72
CA MET A 153 -5.45 -15.05 5.28
C MET A 153 -4.06 -14.94 4.69
N ILE A 154 -3.93 -14.42 3.47
CA ILE A 154 -2.64 -14.24 2.82
C ILE A 154 -2.24 -12.76 2.92
N HIS A 155 -1.05 -12.50 3.42
CA HIS A 155 -0.44 -11.17 3.35
C HIS A 155 0.55 -11.15 2.19
N GLY A 156 0.14 -10.51 1.09
CA GLY A 156 0.94 -10.38 -0.12
C GLY A 156 1.29 -8.92 -0.46
N ARG A 157 2.36 -8.74 -1.24
CA ARG A 157 2.85 -7.45 -1.69
C ARG A 157 3.47 -7.56 -3.08
N LEU A 158 2.71 -7.10 -4.07
CA LEU A 158 3.23 -6.80 -5.41
C LEU A 158 4.32 -5.72 -5.32
N SER A 159 5.57 -6.14 -5.47
CA SER A 159 6.75 -5.33 -5.17
C SER A 159 7.39 -4.74 -6.42
N GLU A 160 7.15 -5.36 -7.58
CA GLU A 160 7.70 -4.94 -8.86
C GLU A 160 6.61 -4.56 -9.88
N ARG A 161 7.03 -3.90 -10.96
CA ARG A 161 6.13 -3.59 -12.07
C ARG A 161 5.80 -4.90 -12.79
N GLN A 162 4.51 -5.21 -12.93
CA GLN A 162 4.01 -6.48 -13.51
C GLN A 162 4.33 -7.71 -12.65
N ASP A 163 4.51 -7.49 -11.35
CA ASP A 163 4.57 -8.59 -10.40
C ASP A 163 3.28 -9.43 -10.44
N VAL A 164 3.45 -10.74 -10.28
CA VAL A 164 2.36 -11.72 -10.26
C VAL A 164 2.63 -12.61 -9.08
N ASP A 165 1.71 -12.67 -8.12
CA ASP A 165 1.80 -13.61 -7.01
C ASP A 165 0.90 -14.81 -7.33
N THR A 166 1.49 -16.01 -7.41
CA THR A 166 0.71 -17.24 -7.68
C THR A 166 0.59 -18.09 -6.42
N TYR A 167 -0.64 -18.48 -6.07
CA TYR A 167 -0.94 -19.33 -4.92
C TYR A 167 -1.59 -20.64 -5.37
N GLN A 168 -1.06 -21.77 -4.91
CA GLN A 168 -1.64 -23.09 -5.14
C GLN A 168 -2.46 -23.53 -3.94
N VAL A 169 -3.70 -23.95 -4.18
CA VAL A 169 -4.61 -24.52 -3.17
C VAL A 169 -5.09 -25.90 -3.61
N ALA A 170 -5.22 -26.82 -2.64
CA ALA A 170 -5.81 -28.14 -2.88
C ALA A 170 -7.31 -28.09 -2.55
N LEU A 171 -8.16 -28.33 -3.54
CA LEU A 171 -9.61 -28.25 -3.40
C LEU A 171 -10.26 -29.61 -3.62
N LYS A 172 -11.42 -29.82 -2.99
CA LYS A 172 -12.19 -31.07 -3.10
C LYS A 172 -13.46 -30.83 -3.91
N ALA A 173 -13.83 -31.81 -4.73
CA ALA A 173 -15.10 -31.82 -5.43
C ALA A 173 -16.28 -31.63 -4.45
N GLY A 174 -17.26 -30.83 -4.83
CA GLY A 174 -18.42 -30.48 -4.02
C GLY A 174 -18.21 -29.35 -3.01
N THR A 175 -17.04 -28.72 -2.99
CA THR A 175 -16.80 -27.49 -2.20
C THR A 175 -16.90 -26.24 -3.08
N THR A 176 -17.10 -25.08 -2.46
CA THR A 176 -17.02 -23.78 -3.15
C THR A 176 -15.77 -23.05 -2.68
N LEU A 177 -14.92 -22.66 -3.64
CA LEU A 177 -13.82 -21.72 -3.38
C LEU A 177 -14.38 -20.30 -3.28
N ILE A 178 -13.94 -19.56 -2.26
CA ILE A 178 -14.09 -18.11 -2.18
C ILE A 178 -12.68 -17.52 -2.14
N ALA A 179 -12.27 -16.88 -3.22
CA ALA A 179 -11.03 -16.13 -3.30
C ALA A 179 -11.36 -14.62 -3.33
N ARG A 180 -10.88 -13.90 -2.32
CA ARG A 180 -11.10 -12.47 -2.13
C ARG A 180 -9.76 -11.80 -1.90
N MET A 181 -9.54 -10.68 -2.58
CA MET A 181 -8.41 -9.80 -2.31
C MET A 181 -8.94 -8.45 -1.86
N ASP A 182 -8.42 -7.93 -0.76
CA ASP A 182 -8.71 -6.59 -0.28
C ASP A 182 -7.49 -5.70 -0.55
N ALA A 183 -7.60 -4.77 -1.51
CA ALA A 183 -6.54 -3.83 -1.86
C ALA A 183 -7.07 -2.39 -1.77
N TYR A 184 -8.03 -2.03 -2.61
CA TYR A 184 -8.68 -0.72 -2.65
C TYR A 184 -9.29 -0.37 -1.29
N VAL A 185 -10.01 -1.30 -0.65
CA VAL A 185 -10.62 -1.06 0.68
C VAL A 185 -9.57 -0.82 1.77
N LEU A 186 -8.34 -1.31 1.60
CA LEU A 186 -7.22 -1.06 2.50
C LEU A 186 -6.43 0.22 2.16
N GLY A 187 -6.87 0.95 1.11
CA GLY A 187 -6.19 2.14 0.62
C GLY A 187 -4.92 1.84 -0.19
N SER A 188 -4.77 0.60 -0.68
CA SER A 188 -3.70 0.25 -1.62
C SER A 188 -3.90 1.01 -2.93
N THR A 189 -2.80 1.35 -3.59
CA THR A 189 -2.81 1.94 -4.94
C THR A 189 -2.80 0.88 -6.04
N VAL A 190 -2.78 -0.39 -5.67
CA VAL A 190 -2.87 -1.52 -6.59
C VAL A 190 -4.31 -1.64 -7.10
N ASP A 191 -4.44 -1.85 -8.40
CA ASP A 191 -5.68 -2.22 -9.11
C ASP A 191 -5.48 -3.67 -9.61
N PRO A 192 -5.79 -4.68 -8.79
CA PRO A 192 -5.38 -6.05 -9.04
C PRO A 192 -6.37 -6.81 -9.94
N LEU A 193 -5.83 -7.73 -10.73
CA LEU A 193 -6.61 -8.71 -11.48
C LEU A 193 -6.33 -10.11 -10.93
N MET A 194 -7.38 -10.82 -10.54
CA MET A 194 -7.32 -12.20 -10.05
C MET A 194 -7.76 -13.17 -11.14
N ARG A 195 -7.07 -14.31 -11.25
CA ARG A 195 -7.46 -15.42 -12.13
C ARG A 195 -7.53 -16.69 -11.31
N LEU A 196 -8.47 -17.56 -11.62
CA LEU A 196 -8.48 -18.93 -11.13
C LEU A 196 -8.10 -19.86 -12.27
N LEU A 197 -7.11 -20.73 -12.06
CA LEU A 197 -6.64 -21.70 -13.03
C LEU A 197 -6.80 -23.14 -12.50
N ASP A 198 -7.06 -24.08 -13.40
CA ASP A 198 -6.94 -25.52 -13.10
C ASP A 198 -5.47 -25.99 -13.09
N ALA A 199 -5.25 -27.27 -12.76
CA ALA A 199 -3.93 -27.89 -12.74
C ALA A 199 -3.20 -27.90 -14.10
N ASP A 200 -3.93 -27.77 -15.21
CA ASP A 200 -3.39 -27.71 -16.56
C ASP A 200 -3.11 -26.25 -17.01
N GLY A 201 -3.35 -25.28 -16.14
CA GLY A 201 -3.18 -23.85 -16.42
C GLY A 201 -4.31 -23.23 -17.25
N ARG A 202 -5.46 -23.92 -17.39
CA ARG A 202 -6.64 -23.33 -18.03
C ARG A 202 -7.30 -22.35 -17.08
N VAL A 203 -7.61 -21.16 -17.57
CA VAL A 203 -8.32 -20.14 -16.80
C VAL A 203 -9.80 -20.53 -16.69
N LEU A 204 -10.26 -20.70 -15.45
CA LEU A 204 -11.62 -21.04 -15.09
C LEU A 204 -12.47 -19.82 -14.75
N ALA A 205 -11.85 -18.79 -14.17
CA ALA A 205 -12.49 -17.53 -13.83
C ALA A 205 -11.48 -16.38 -13.85
N ILE A 206 -11.96 -15.17 -14.11
CA ILE A 206 -11.19 -13.92 -14.02
C ILE A 206 -12.10 -12.88 -13.37
N ASN A 207 -11.54 -12.11 -12.43
CA ASN A 207 -12.20 -10.94 -11.92
C ASN A 207 -11.15 -9.86 -11.60
N HIS A 208 -11.44 -8.61 -11.93
CA HIS A 208 -10.61 -7.46 -11.57
C HIS A 208 -11.39 -6.47 -10.70
N ASP A 209 -12.71 -6.38 -10.89
CA ASP A 209 -13.60 -5.57 -10.06
C ASP A 209 -14.79 -6.38 -9.55
N HIS A 210 -15.08 -6.28 -8.26
CA HIS A 210 -16.35 -6.73 -7.68
C HIS A 210 -16.93 -5.68 -6.72
N TYR A 211 -16.56 -5.73 -5.43
CA TYR A 211 -16.92 -4.68 -4.47
C TYR A 211 -15.84 -3.60 -4.51
N HIS A 212 -16.21 -2.39 -4.92
CA HIS A 212 -15.24 -1.34 -5.28
C HIS A 212 -14.31 -1.79 -6.42
N LEU A 213 -13.00 -1.68 -6.26
CA LEU A 213 -11.97 -2.08 -7.24
C LEU A 213 -11.21 -3.35 -6.79
N ASP A 214 -11.87 -4.16 -5.96
CA ASP A 214 -11.26 -5.35 -5.35
C ASP A 214 -11.83 -6.63 -5.97
N PRO A 215 -10.98 -7.58 -6.41
CA PRO A 215 -11.43 -8.77 -7.10
C PRO A 215 -11.93 -9.85 -6.15
N PHE A 216 -12.96 -10.55 -6.62
CA PHE A 216 -13.65 -11.60 -5.89
C PHE A 216 -14.07 -12.73 -6.85
N ILE A 217 -13.70 -13.96 -6.52
CA ILE A 217 -14.04 -15.16 -7.29
C ILE A 217 -14.73 -16.17 -6.36
N THR A 218 -15.91 -16.62 -6.77
CA THR A 218 -16.58 -17.82 -6.23
C THR A 218 -16.60 -18.90 -7.27
N PHE A 219 -16.18 -20.12 -6.91
CA PHE A 219 -16.10 -21.23 -7.86
C PHE A 219 -16.51 -22.55 -7.22
N ASP A 220 -17.53 -23.20 -7.79
CA ASP A 220 -17.96 -24.54 -7.38
C ASP A 220 -17.03 -25.60 -7.97
N VAL A 221 -16.35 -26.32 -7.08
CA VAL A 221 -15.31 -27.27 -7.43
C VAL A 221 -15.95 -28.57 -7.88
N SER A 222 -15.84 -28.89 -9.17
CA SER A 222 -16.37 -30.14 -9.75
C SER A 222 -15.40 -31.31 -9.66
N ARG A 223 -14.09 -31.05 -9.52
CA ARG A 223 -13.03 -32.07 -9.46
C ARG A 223 -12.08 -31.79 -8.30
N SER A 224 -11.78 -32.81 -7.49
CA SER A 224 -10.73 -32.70 -6.48
C SER A 224 -9.37 -32.61 -7.16
N ASP A 225 -8.68 -31.49 -7.00
CA ASP A 225 -7.41 -31.21 -7.70
C ASP A 225 -6.67 -30.02 -7.06
N HIS A 226 -5.52 -29.68 -7.63
CA HIS A 226 -4.86 -28.41 -7.41
C HIS A 226 -5.42 -27.31 -8.31
N TYR A 227 -5.60 -26.14 -7.71
CA TYR A 227 -6.04 -24.92 -8.36
C TYR A 227 -5.07 -23.80 -8.02
N TYR A 228 -4.99 -22.82 -8.91
CA TYR A 228 -4.06 -21.71 -8.79
C TYR A 228 -4.82 -20.39 -8.85
N VAL A 229 -4.51 -19.50 -7.92
CA VAL A 229 -5.03 -18.13 -7.85
C VAL A 229 -3.89 -17.15 -8.08
#